data_AF-C9L8M9-F1
#
_entry.id   AF-C9L8M9-F1
#
_cell.length_a   1.000
_cell.length_b   1.000
_cell.length_c   1.000
_cell.angle_alpha   90.00
_cell.angle_beta   90.00
_cell.angle_gamma   90.00
#
_symmetry.space_group_name_H-M   'P 1'
#
loop_
_entity.id
_entity.type
_entity.pdbx_description
1 polymer ?
#
loop_
_entity_poly.entity_id
_entity_poly.type
_entity_poly.pdbx_seq_one_letter_code
_entity_poly.pdbx_strand_id
1 'polypeptide(L)'
;MDFHVLTLFPEMVENTVQTSITGRAVKNGKIALHTVNIRDFADNKHSRVDDYPYGGGAGMVIQAEPVYQAYQSVKKRTSKPRCIYLTPQGKVFNQTMAEEFALEEELVFLCGHYEGIDERVLEEIVTDYVSIGDYVLTGGELAACVMIDAISRFVPGVLNNEESSQFESMQDNLLEYPHYTRPESWRGKNVPAVLLTGDHTKIEAWRLEESYKRTKERRPDLRAKNRPVTAAYFSPTGGTKKAAELLACCLTQNPQYIDLTRRKLRREKREFSGQELLLAAAPVYGGQLPSLDDKLFSNLKGNQTPCVIMAAYGNRHYDDTLSQMKKILEERGFVCIGAIAPVIPHIYSDKLGAGRPNEQDAAIFKKFAVLIKKRIEEGEEQGFASVQVSGNPMPDKKEMKPVPKAFIKERCTGCQVCVQKCPVYAISKDTLEIDERKCISCMRCALLCKKGARAYDASAVKAHLEEKFLTPREVEFF
;
A
#
# COMPACT_ATOMS: atom_id res chain seq x y z
N MET A 1 15.90 -9.81 -5.78
CA MET A 1 16.15 -8.43 -6.21
C MET A 1 17.63 -8.29 -6.45
N ASP A 2 18.02 -7.86 -7.63
CA ASP A 2 19.42 -7.76 -8.04
C ASP A 2 19.83 -6.29 -8.16
N PHE A 3 20.93 -5.93 -7.52
CA PHE A 3 21.52 -4.61 -7.58
C PHE A 3 22.77 -4.66 -8.44
N HIS A 4 22.77 -3.90 -9.54
CA HIS A 4 23.92 -3.68 -10.39
C HIS A 4 24.51 -2.31 -10.09
N VAL A 5 25.83 -2.22 -9.90
CA VAL A 5 26.49 -0.94 -9.62
C VAL A 5 27.61 -0.73 -10.62
N LEU A 6 27.41 0.23 -11.53
CA LEU A 6 28.42 0.68 -12.48
C LEU A 6 29.27 1.74 -11.78
N THR A 7 30.54 1.43 -11.51
CA THR A 7 31.40 2.27 -10.68
C THR A 7 32.86 2.15 -11.09
N LEU A 8 33.68 3.11 -10.67
CA LEU A 8 35.13 3.03 -10.72
C LEU A 8 35.74 2.33 -9.49
N PHE A 9 34.98 2.11 -8.42
CA PHE A 9 35.48 1.55 -7.17
C PHE A 9 34.57 0.44 -6.62
N PRO A 10 34.50 -0.74 -7.30
CA PRO A 10 33.68 -1.87 -6.89
C PRO A 10 33.82 -2.25 -5.40
N GLU A 11 35.06 -2.30 -4.91
CA GLU A 11 35.37 -2.72 -3.54
C GLU A 11 34.71 -1.83 -2.47
N MET A 12 34.51 -0.53 -2.74
CA MET A 12 33.84 0.38 -1.79
C MET A 12 32.39 -0.05 -1.55
N VAL A 13 31.71 -0.47 -2.61
CA VAL A 13 30.31 -0.86 -2.58
C VAL A 13 30.17 -2.28 -2.01
N GLU A 14 30.99 -3.21 -2.49
CA GLU A 14 30.99 -4.60 -2.06
C GLU A 14 31.20 -4.72 -0.54
N ASN A 15 32.25 -4.07 -0.02
CA ASN A 15 32.58 -4.15 1.40
C ASN A 15 31.45 -3.59 2.30
N THR A 16 30.76 -2.54 1.83
CA THR A 16 29.66 -1.92 2.57
C THR A 16 28.42 -2.81 2.57
N VAL A 17 27.99 -3.27 1.40
CA VAL A 17 26.74 -4.04 1.22
C VAL A 17 26.87 -5.47 1.77
N GLN A 18 28.07 -6.04 1.82
CA GLN A 18 28.29 -7.40 2.36
C GLN A 18 28.33 -7.44 3.90
N THR A 19 28.07 -6.34 4.58
CA THR A 19 28.11 -6.24 6.05
C THR A 19 26.68 -6.18 6.65
N SER A 20 26.53 -6.56 7.93
CA SER A 20 25.27 -6.38 8.68
C SER A 20 24.02 -7.05 8.04
N ILE A 21 22.88 -6.34 7.97
CA ILE A 21 21.58 -6.84 7.46
C ILE A 21 21.66 -7.15 5.97
N THR A 22 22.20 -6.24 5.17
CA THR A 22 22.39 -6.39 3.72
C THR A 22 23.32 -7.57 3.42
N GLY A 23 24.40 -7.73 4.18
CA GLY A 23 25.28 -8.91 4.06
C GLY A 23 24.58 -10.24 4.36
N ARG A 24 23.73 -10.29 5.39
CA ARG A 24 22.90 -11.47 5.67
C ARG A 24 21.89 -11.71 4.56
N ALA A 25 21.29 -10.66 4.01
CA ALA A 25 20.34 -10.77 2.90
C ALA A 25 21.00 -11.33 1.63
N VAL A 26 22.22 -10.88 1.30
CA VAL A 26 23.03 -11.45 0.22
C VAL A 26 23.31 -12.93 0.46
N LYS A 27 23.82 -13.28 1.65
CA LYS A 27 24.14 -14.67 2.01
C LYS A 27 22.92 -15.60 1.94
N ASN A 28 21.75 -15.08 2.26
CA ASN A 28 20.48 -15.82 2.24
C ASN A 28 19.76 -15.78 0.87
N GLY A 29 20.39 -15.19 -0.17
CA GLY A 29 19.83 -15.10 -1.52
C GLY A 29 18.56 -14.26 -1.61
N LYS A 30 18.36 -13.29 -0.71
CA LYS A 30 17.21 -12.37 -0.72
C LYS A 30 17.45 -11.18 -1.64
N ILE A 31 18.70 -10.70 -1.64
CA ILE A 31 19.21 -9.70 -2.58
C ILE A 31 20.51 -10.23 -3.19
N ALA A 32 20.91 -9.68 -4.33
CA ALA A 32 22.20 -9.93 -4.94
C ALA A 32 22.86 -8.61 -5.33
N LEU A 33 24.19 -8.57 -5.28
CA LEU A 33 24.99 -7.42 -5.66
C LEU A 33 25.95 -7.81 -6.79
N HIS A 34 25.95 -7.01 -7.84
CA HIS A 34 26.80 -7.14 -9.00
C HIS A 34 27.47 -5.80 -9.30
N THR A 35 28.74 -5.67 -8.96
CA THR A 35 29.54 -4.51 -9.33
C THR A 35 30.14 -4.70 -10.71
N VAL A 36 30.21 -3.61 -11.47
CA VAL A 36 30.79 -3.56 -12.81
C VAL A 36 31.77 -2.40 -12.83
N ASN A 37 33.05 -2.71 -13.03
CA ASN A 37 34.08 -1.70 -13.14
C ASN A 37 34.03 -1.07 -14.53
N ILE A 38 33.73 0.22 -14.61
CA ILE A 38 33.63 0.93 -15.90
C ILE A 38 34.98 0.90 -16.66
N ARG A 39 36.11 0.79 -15.93
CA ARG A 39 37.46 0.70 -16.53
C ARG A 39 37.69 -0.55 -17.38
N ASP A 40 36.91 -1.61 -17.16
CA ASP A 40 37.01 -2.85 -17.94
C ASP A 40 36.50 -2.68 -19.37
N PHE A 41 35.81 -1.55 -19.64
CA PHE A 41 35.22 -1.20 -20.94
C PHE A 41 35.94 -0.03 -21.62
N ALA A 42 37.08 0.39 -21.09
CA ALA A 42 37.92 1.38 -21.74
C ALA A 42 38.50 0.82 -23.06
N ASP A 43 38.54 1.66 -24.09
CA ASP A 43 39.04 1.31 -25.43
C ASP A 43 40.56 1.51 -25.60
N ASN A 44 41.24 1.90 -24.53
CA ASN A 44 42.66 2.26 -24.53
C ASN A 44 43.50 1.38 -23.61
N LYS A 45 44.79 1.28 -23.91
CA LYS A 45 45.77 0.42 -23.20
C LYS A 45 45.98 0.77 -21.73
N HIS A 46 45.55 1.95 -21.30
CA HIS A 46 45.74 2.46 -19.94
C HIS A 46 44.48 2.36 -19.08
N SER A 47 43.40 1.77 -19.62
CA SER A 47 42.10 1.70 -18.97
C SER A 47 41.57 3.05 -18.46
N ARG A 48 41.91 4.12 -19.19
CA ARG A 48 41.45 5.49 -18.90
C ARG A 48 40.00 5.62 -19.37
N VAL A 49 39.17 6.23 -18.55
CA VAL A 49 37.72 6.36 -18.79
C VAL A 49 37.23 7.79 -18.71
N ASP A 50 38.16 8.74 -18.55
CA ASP A 50 37.89 10.14 -18.28
C ASP A 50 38.73 11.04 -19.19
N ASP A 51 38.18 12.17 -19.61
CA ASP A 51 38.90 13.17 -20.39
C ASP A 51 38.53 14.61 -20.01
N TYR A 52 39.27 15.57 -20.54
CA TYR A 52 39.00 16.98 -20.33
C TYR A 52 37.63 17.37 -20.91
N PRO A 53 36.84 18.21 -20.22
CA PRO A 53 35.56 18.66 -20.74
C PRO A 53 35.73 19.55 -21.99
N TYR A 54 34.89 19.33 -23.00
CA TYR A 54 34.70 20.32 -24.06
C TYR A 54 34.16 21.63 -23.48
N GLY A 55 34.63 22.77 -24.00
CA GLY A 55 34.32 24.10 -23.48
C GLY A 55 35.31 24.62 -22.42
N GLY A 56 36.28 23.80 -22.01
CA GLY A 56 37.24 24.15 -20.96
C GLY A 56 36.63 24.01 -19.56
N GLY A 57 37.46 24.23 -18.53
CA GLY A 57 37.08 24.01 -17.13
C GLY A 57 38.14 23.22 -16.38
N ALA A 58 38.02 23.17 -15.05
CA ALA A 58 38.84 22.28 -14.23
C ALA A 58 38.18 20.89 -14.15
N GLY A 59 38.99 19.87 -13.84
CA GLY A 59 38.50 18.51 -13.63
C GLY A 59 38.42 17.67 -14.90
N MET A 60 37.83 16.48 -14.75
CA MET A 60 37.70 15.45 -15.78
C MET A 60 36.23 15.02 -15.88
N VAL A 61 35.82 14.53 -17.05
CA VAL A 61 34.48 13.98 -17.29
C VAL A 61 34.61 12.54 -17.76
N ILE A 62 33.81 11.63 -17.18
CA ILE A 62 33.78 10.23 -17.59
C ILE A 62 33.20 10.13 -19.01
N GLN A 63 33.91 9.43 -19.88
CA GLN A 63 33.58 9.25 -21.30
C GLN A 63 32.30 8.42 -21.49
N ALA A 64 31.55 8.75 -22.54
CA ALA A 64 30.28 8.10 -22.87
C ALA A 64 30.41 6.60 -23.17
N GLU A 65 31.38 6.21 -24.00
CA GLU A 65 31.47 4.84 -24.55
C GLU A 65 31.74 3.77 -23.48
N PRO A 66 32.72 3.91 -22.56
CA PRO A 66 32.94 2.92 -21.51
C PRO A 66 31.71 2.73 -20.60
N VAL A 67 30.98 3.82 -20.30
CA VAL A 67 29.75 3.78 -19.51
C VAL A 67 28.65 3.04 -20.26
N TYR A 68 28.45 3.34 -21.55
CA TYR A 68 27.47 2.66 -22.38
C TYR A 68 27.75 1.16 -22.48
N GLN A 69 28.99 0.76 -22.71
CA GLN A 69 29.38 -0.65 -22.78
C GLN A 69 29.22 -1.37 -21.43
N ALA A 70 29.55 -0.70 -20.31
CA ALA A 70 29.29 -1.23 -18.97
C ALA A 70 27.79 -1.47 -18.75
N TYR A 71 26.94 -0.51 -19.13
CA TYR A 71 25.48 -0.67 -19.07
C TYR A 71 24.98 -1.82 -19.95
N GLN A 72 25.48 -1.93 -21.19
CA GLN A 72 25.11 -3.01 -22.11
C GLN A 72 25.51 -4.40 -21.60
N SER A 73 26.56 -4.50 -20.79
CA SER A 73 26.95 -5.76 -20.14
C SER A 73 25.87 -6.26 -19.16
N VAL A 74 25.15 -5.33 -18.51
CA VAL A 74 24.05 -5.62 -17.58
C VAL A 74 22.74 -5.83 -18.33
N LYS A 75 22.41 -4.98 -19.30
CA LYS A 75 21.19 -5.08 -20.14
C LYS A 75 21.08 -6.43 -20.88
N LYS A 76 22.18 -7.15 -21.13
CA LYS A 76 22.07 -8.50 -21.69
C LYS A 76 21.34 -9.50 -20.77
N ARG A 77 21.26 -9.22 -19.48
CA ARG A 77 20.50 -10.03 -18.51
C ARG A 77 19.01 -9.69 -18.51
N THR A 78 18.66 -8.45 -18.86
CA THR A 78 17.32 -7.86 -18.72
C THR A 78 17.05 -6.87 -19.84
N SER A 79 15.90 -6.98 -20.51
CA SER A 79 15.65 -6.23 -21.76
C SER A 79 15.68 -4.70 -21.59
N LYS A 80 15.38 -4.16 -20.39
CA LYS A 80 15.41 -2.72 -20.11
C LYS A 80 15.48 -2.44 -18.60
N PRO A 81 16.65 -2.57 -17.95
CA PRO A 81 16.78 -2.31 -16.52
C PRO A 81 16.61 -0.81 -16.22
N ARG A 82 15.99 -0.51 -15.08
CA ARG A 82 15.88 0.86 -14.56
C ARG A 82 17.26 1.34 -14.09
N CYS A 83 17.76 2.43 -14.67
CA CYS A 83 19.11 2.92 -14.45
C CYS A 83 19.06 4.27 -13.72
N ILE A 84 19.53 4.25 -12.47
CA ILE A 84 19.52 5.36 -11.55
C ILE A 84 20.89 6.02 -11.57
N TYR A 85 20.97 7.24 -12.08
CA TYR A 85 22.17 8.06 -11.98
C TYR A 85 22.19 8.82 -10.66
N LEU A 86 23.29 8.65 -9.92
CA LEU A 86 23.49 9.24 -8.61
C LEU A 86 24.13 10.62 -8.76
N THR A 87 23.34 11.66 -8.58
CA THR A 87 23.72 13.05 -8.86
C THR A 87 23.05 14.04 -7.92
N PRO A 88 23.73 15.11 -7.48
CA PRO A 88 23.10 16.18 -6.70
C PRO A 88 22.02 16.94 -7.47
N GLN A 89 21.97 16.82 -8.80
CA GLN A 89 20.96 17.45 -9.66
C GLN A 89 19.61 16.71 -9.67
N GLY A 90 19.59 15.49 -9.14
CA GLY A 90 18.43 14.61 -9.16
C GLY A 90 17.38 14.96 -8.11
N LYS A 91 16.23 14.27 -8.17
CA LYS A 91 15.23 14.33 -7.10
C LYS A 91 15.83 13.77 -5.80
N VAL A 92 15.57 14.43 -4.68
CA VAL A 92 16.06 13.97 -3.38
C VAL A 92 15.36 12.66 -2.99
N PHE A 93 16.17 11.63 -2.75
CA PHE A 93 15.72 10.30 -2.37
C PHE A 93 14.91 10.36 -1.07
N ASN A 94 13.74 9.72 -1.10
CA ASN A 94 12.80 9.69 0.02
C ASN A 94 12.24 8.28 0.22
N GLN A 95 11.44 8.10 1.27
CA GLN A 95 10.88 6.80 1.63
C GLN A 95 9.96 6.22 0.55
N THR A 96 9.15 7.05 -0.11
CA THR A 96 8.26 6.63 -1.20
C THR A 96 9.06 6.09 -2.38
N MET A 97 10.19 6.73 -2.73
CA MET A 97 11.11 6.23 -3.76
C MET A 97 11.78 4.92 -3.34
N ALA A 98 12.15 4.76 -2.07
CA ALA A 98 12.72 3.49 -1.56
C ALA A 98 11.72 2.34 -1.71
N GLU A 99 10.46 2.56 -1.31
CA GLU A 99 9.37 1.58 -1.46
C GLU A 99 9.10 1.27 -2.93
N GLU A 100 9.12 2.27 -3.81
CA GLU A 100 8.96 2.09 -5.25
C GLU A 100 10.08 1.25 -5.85
N PHE A 101 11.32 1.64 -5.60
CA PHE A 101 12.48 0.94 -6.15
C PHE A 101 12.52 -0.51 -5.68
N ALA A 102 12.07 -0.81 -4.46
CA ALA A 102 11.98 -2.18 -3.94
C ALA A 102 10.94 -3.08 -4.67
N LEU A 103 10.07 -2.50 -5.52
CA LEU A 103 9.13 -3.26 -6.35
C LEU A 103 9.77 -3.81 -7.63
N GLU A 104 10.95 -3.30 -8.00
CA GLU A 104 11.70 -3.76 -9.18
C GLU A 104 12.36 -5.12 -8.89
N GLU A 105 12.50 -5.94 -9.92
CA GLU A 105 13.28 -7.18 -9.81
C GLU A 105 14.78 -6.88 -9.82
N GLU A 106 15.19 -5.88 -10.60
CA GLU A 106 16.58 -5.50 -10.79
C GLU A 106 16.72 -3.97 -10.90
N LEU A 107 17.81 -3.42 -10.33
CA LEU A 107 18.13 -2.00 -10.40
C LEU A 107 19.59 -1.80 -10.81
N VAL A 108 19.84 -0.79 -11.64
CA VAL A 108 21.20 -0.36 -12.01
C VAL A 108 21.47 0.99 -11.36
N PHE A 109 22.57 1.10 -10.61
CA PHE A 109 23.11 2.34 -10.07
C PHE A 109 24.33 2.76 -10.88
N LEU A 110 24.28 3.95 -11.47
CA LEU A 110 25.40 4.57 -12.15
C LEU A 110 26.08 5.57 -11.21
N CYS A 111 27.30 5.24 -10.78
CA CYS A 111 28.10 6.09 -9.91
C CYS A 111 28.93 7.05 -10.75
N GLY A 112 28.63 8.36 -10.66
CA GLY A 112 29.50 9.40 -11.20
C GLY A 112 30.76 9.57 -10.37
N HIS A 113 31.79 10.15 -10.98
CA HIS A 113 33.01 10.62 -10.34
C HIS A 113 33.54 11.84 -11.10
N TYR A 114 34.56 12.51 -10.56
CA TYR A 114 35.12 13.73 -11.14
C TYR A 114 34.04 14.83 -11.27
N GLU A 115 33.95 15.54 -12.41
CA GLU A 115 32.89 16.53 -12.64
C GLU A 115 31.55 15.86 -13.05
N GLY A 116 31.57 14.58 -13.38
CA GLY A 116 30.40 13.82 -13.79
C GLY A 116 30.66 12.92 -15.00
N ILE A 117 29.57 12.56 -15.67
CA ILE A 117 29.55 11.69 -16.84
C ILE A 117 29.07 12.50 -18.03
N ASP A 118 29.57 12.19 -19.23
CA ASP A 118 29.12 12.80 -20.47
C ASP A 118 27.58 12.72 -20.62
N GLU A 119 26.93 13.86 -20.80
CA GLU A 119 25.46 13.97 -20.80
C GLU A 119 24.80 13.07 -21.84
N ARG A 120 25.46 12.82 -22.98
CA ARG A 120 24.89 12.04 -24.09
C ARG A 120 24.61 10.59 -23.71
N VAL A 121 25.47 9.98 -22.89
CA VAL A 121 25.19 8.62 -22.43
C VAL A 121 24.10 8.61 -21.36
N LEU A 122 24.00 9.68 -20.55
CA LEU A 122 22.95 9.81 -19.55
C LEU A 122 21.57 9.86 -20.22
N GLU A 123 21.41 10.71 -21.26
CA GLU A 123 20.18 10.82 -22.05
C GLU A 123 19.75 9.48 -22.70
N GLU A 124 20.71 8.61 -23.03
CA GLU A 124 20.45 7.33 -23.69
C GLU A 124 20.04 6.21 -22.70
N ILE A 125 20.63 6.16 -21.50
CA ILE A 125 20.49 4.99 -20.61
C ILE A 125 19.79 5.28 -19.28
N VAL A 126 19.82 6.52 -18.78
CA VAL A 126 19.35 6.85 -17.43
C VAL A 126 17.84 7.03 -17.44
N THR A 127 17.17 6.37 -16.48
CA THR A 127 15.73 6.51 -16.27
C THR A 127 15.41 7.47 -15.15
N ASP A 128 16.29 7.57 -14.15
CA ASP A 128 16.06 8.35 -12.94
C ASP A 128 17.35 9.06 -12.51
N TYR A 129 17.26 10.36 -12.27
CA TYR A 129 18.33 11.17 -11.66
C TYR A 129 17.99 11.35 -10.18
N VAL A 130 18.84 10.87 -9.29
CA VAL A 130 18.56 10.81 -7.85
C VAL A 130 19.70 11.38 -7.01
N SER A 131 19.35 12.27 -6.09
CA SER A 131 20.23 12.84 -5.07
C SER A 131 19.96 12.19 -3.71
N ILE A 132 20.96 12.04 -2.85
CA ILE A 132 20.76 11.63 -1.45
C ILE A 132 20.74 12.82 -0.48
N GLY A 133 20.79 14.05 -1.00
CA GLY A 133 20.60 15.29 -0.26
C GLY A 133 21.39 16.46 -0.82
N ASP A 134 21.19 17.63 -0.23
CA ASP A 134 21.71 18.91 -0.73
C ASP A 134 23.17 19.14 -0.26
N TYR A 135 24.07 18.28 -0.75
CA TYR A 135 25.50 18.33 -0.49
C TYR A 135 26.27 17.61 -1.61
N VAL A 136 27.59 17.84 -1.70
CA VAL A 136 28.45 17.26 -2.74
C VAL A 136 29.33 16.16 -2.14
N LEU A 137 29.39 15.01 -2.81
CA LEU A 137 30.27 13.89 -2.51
C LEU A 137 31.32 13.73 -3.61
N THR A 138 32.38 12.97 -3.34
CA THR A 138 33.44 12.71 -4.33
C THR A 138 33.05 11.73 -5.42
N GLY A 139 31.98 10.95 -5.21
CA GLY A 139 31.47 9.97 -6.15
C GLY A 139 30.13 9.38 -5.71
N GLY A 140 29.50 8.62 -6.60
CA GLY A 140 28.18 8.03 -6.38
C GLY A 140 28.16 6.80 -5.45
N GLU A 141 29.31 6.21 -5.12
CA GLU A 141 29.39 4.91 -4.44
C GLU A 141 28.70 4.91 -3.06
N LEU A 142 28.86 5.98 -2.29
CA LEU A 142 28.19 6.13 -0.99
C LEU A 142 26.68 6.29 -1.15
N ALA A 143 26.25 7.03 -2.17
CA ALA A 143 24.83 7.18 -2.48
C ALA A 143 24.19 5.85 -2.90
N ALA A 144 24.90 5.05 -3.70
CA ALA A 144 24.47 3.70 -4.06
C ALA A 144 24.29 2.83 -2.81
N CYS A 145 25.27 2.84 -1.89
CA CYS A 145 25.19 2.07 -0.66
C CYS A 145 24.02 2.50 0.23
N VAL A 146 23.80 3.82 0.40
CA VAL A 146 22.68 4.36 1.17
C VAL A 146 21.34 3.91 0.58
N MET A 147 21.18 4.03 -0.74
CA MET A 147 19.96 3.63 -1.42
C MET A 147 19.75 2.12 -1.36
N ILE A 148 20.78 1.30 -1.63
CA ILE A 148 20.70 -0.17 -1.55
C ILE A 148 20.29 -0.61 -0.14
N ASP A 149 20.86 -0.02 0.92
CA ASP A 149 20.46 -0.33 2.30
C ASP A 149 18.98 -0.01 2.55
N ALA A 150 18.54 1.20 2.20
CA ALA A 150 17.15 1.63 2.39
C ALA A 150 16.15 0.77 1.58
N ILE A 151 16.44 0.50 0.31
CA ILE A 151 15.59 -0.31 -0.59
C ILE A 151 15.54 -1.76 -0.11
N SER A 152 16.68 -2.34 0.28
CA SER A 152 16.78 -3.74 0.71
C SER A 152 15.84 -4.06 1.89
N ARG A 153 15.57 -3.09 2.76
CA ARG A 153 14.67 -3.27 3.92
C ARG A 153 13.23 -3.58 3.51
N PHE A 154 12.81 -3.19 2.32
CA PHE A 154 11.49 -3.46 1.76
C PHE A 154 11.43 -4.76 0.94
N VAL A 155 12.58 -5.37 0.64
CA VAL A 155 12.64 -6.65 -0.07
C VAL A 155 12.18 -7.79 0.84
N PRO A 156 11.19 -8.60 0.42
CA PRO A 156 10.66 -9.69 1.23
C PRO A 156 11.74 -10.65 1.74
N GLY A 157 11.76 -10.85 3.07
CA GLY A 157 12.68 -11.78 3.73
C GLY A 157 14.05 -11.20 4.08
N VAL A 158 14.31 -9.90 3.84
CA VAL A 158 15.52 -9.22 4.33
C VAL A 158 15.43 -8.92 5.82
N LEU A 159 14.29 -8.40 6.28
CA LEU A 159 13.99 -8.22 7.69
C LEU A 159 13.16 -9.41 8.21
N ASN A 160 13.55 -9.95 9.36
CA ASN A 160 12.94 -11.17 9.94
C ASN A 160 11.55 -10.94 10.56
N ASN A 161 11.21 -9.68 10.88
CA ASN A 161 9.95 -9.32 11.51
C ASN A 161 9.25 -8.29 10.63
N GLU A 162 8.06 -8.62 10.11
CA GLU A 162 7.22 -7.66 9.37
C GLU A 162 6.88 -6.43 10.24
N GLU A 163 6.78 -6.60 11.57
CA GLU A 163 6.58 -5.49 12.51
C GLU A 163 7.74 -4.49 12.56
N SER A 164 8.98 -4.91 12.31
CA SER A 164 10.14 -4.01 12.39
C SER A 164 10.15 -2.98 11.25
N SER A 165 9.66 -3.36 10.07
CA SER A 165 9.42 -2.43 8.95
C SER A 165 8.14 -1.60 9.08
N GLN A 166 7.23 -1.99 9.99
CA GLN A 166 5.91 -1.36 10.12
C GLN A 166 5.90 -0.13 11.03
N PHE A 167 6.90 0.08 11.89
CA PHE A 167 6.93 1.21 12.84
C PHE A 167 8.28 1.94 12.79
N GLU A 168 8.49 2.65 11.70
CA GLU A 168 9.70 3.40 11.43
C GLU A 168 9.44 4.90 11.21
N SER A 169 10.46 5.70 11.50
CA SER A 169 10.48 7.12 11.16
C SER A 169 10.29 7.33 9.64
N MET A 170 9.75 8.48 9.27
CA MET A 170 9.39 8.89 7.91
C MET A 170 8.15 8.21 7.34
N GLN A 171 7.77 7.03 7.84
CA GLN A 171 6.44 6.50 7.54
C GLN A 171 5.37 7.43 8.14
N ASP A 172 4.25 7.58 7.43
CA ASP A 172 3.20 8.54 7.77
C ASP A 172 3.69 10.01 7.84
N ASN A 173 4.89 10.35 7.38
CA ASN A 173 5.53 11.64 7.68
C ASN A 173 5.59 11.93 9.20
N LEU A 174 5.90 10.91 9.99
CA LEU A 174 6.13 11.03 11.44
C LEU A 174 7.51 10.50 11.82
N LEU A 175 8.11 11.08 12.85
CA LEU A 175 9.30 10.53 13.51
C LEU A 175 8.90 9.49 14.55
N GLU A 176 9.73 8.49 14.77
CA GLU A 176 9.49 7.50 15.81
C GLU A 176 9.40 8.11 17.22
N TYR A 177 8.62 7.43 18.06
CA TYR A 177 8.53 7.69 19.49
C TYR A 177 9.85 7.36 20.22
N PRO A 178 10.05 7.82 21.48
CA PRO A 178 11.23 7.45 22.24
C PRO A 178 11.24 5.97 22.57
N HIS A 179 12.37 5.31 22.32
CA HIS A 179 12.62 3.95 22.76
C HIS A 179 13.30 3.93 24.13
N TYR A 180 12.91 2.96 24.94
CA TYR A 180 13.49 2.70 26.25
C TYR A 180 13.84 1.22 26.34
N THR A 181 14.94 0.92 27.00
CA THR A 181 15.35 -0.45 27.31
C THR A 181 15.82 -0.53 28.76
N ARG A 182 16.09 -1.75 29.22
CA ARG A 182 16.54 -2.01 30.58
C ARG A 182 17.87 -1.27 30.86
N PRO A 183 18.09 -0.79 32.09
CA PRO A 183 17.24 -0.92 33.29
C PRO A 183 16.08 0.10 33.36
N GLU A 184 15.07 -0.15 34.21
CA GLU A 184 13.90 0.73 34.38
C GLU A 184 14.23 2.13 34.90
N SER A 185 15.29 2.26 35.70
CA SER A 185 15.81 3.54 36.18
C SER A 185 17.29 3.65 35.84
N TRP A 186 17.66 4.69 35.12
CA TRP A 186 19.05 5.00 34.81
C TRP A 186 19.36 6.43 35.25
N ARG A 187 20.22 6.57 36.27
CA ARG A 187 20.61 7.88 36.86
C ARG A 187 19.41 8.73 37.31
N GLY A 188 18.43 8.09 37.95
CA GLY A 188 17.20 8.75 38.41
C GLY A 188 16.20 9.09 37.29
N LYS A 189 16.49 8.74 36.03
CA LYS A 189 15.54 8.86 34.92
C LYS A 189 14.82 7.53 34.75
N ASN A 190 13.52 7.54 35.01
CA ASN A 190 12.68 6.34 34.92
C ASN A 190 12.09 6.20 33.51
N VAL A 191 11.89 4.95 33.09
CA VAL A 191 11.06 4.61 31.92
C VAL A 191 9.63 5.11 32.17
N PRO A 192 8.94 5.68 31.16
CA PRO A 192 7.54 6.07 31.28
C PRO A 192 6.66 4.93 31.81
N ALA A 193 5.89 5.20 32.88
CA ALA A 193 5.13 4.16 33.58
C ALA A 193 4.16 3.39 32.67
N VAL A 194 3.57 4.04 31.66
CA VAL A 194 2.68 3.41 30.67
C VAL A 194 3.35 2.23 29.94
N LEU A 195 4.65 2.33 29.66
CA LEU A 195 5.43 1.28 28.98
C LEU A 195 5.67 0.05 29.87
N LEU A 196 5.45 0.18 31.18
CA LEU A 196 5.62 -0.89 32.16
C LEU A 196 4.30 -1.61 32.49
N THR A 197 3.17 -1.17 31.92
CA THR A 197 1.84 -1.70 32.27
C THR A 197 1.44 -2.97 31.52
N GLY A 198 2.05 -3.25 30.37
CA GLY A 198 1.61 -4.30 29.44
C GLY A 198 0.28 -4.01 28.73
N ASP A 199 -0.32 -2.84 28.92
CA ASP A 199 -1.56 -2.44 28.25
C ASP A 199 -1.25 -1.96 26.82
N HIS A 200 -1.30 -2.88 25.86
CA HIS A 200 -0.98 -2.60 24.45
C HIS A 200 -1.75 -1.42 23.87
N THR A 201 -3.03 -1.26 24.21
CA THR A 201 -3.84 -0.13 23.69
C THR A 201 -3.33 1.21 24.21
N LYS A 202 -2.99 1.31 25.50
CA LYS A 202 -2.41 2.54 26.05
C LYS A 202 -0.99 2.80 25.56
N ILE A 203 -0.21 1.73 25.37
CA ILE A 203 1.16 1.82 24.85
C ILE A 203 1.14 2.36 23.42
N GLU A 204 0.30 1.82 22.53
CA GLU A 204 0.19 2.32 21.15
C GLU A 204 -0.33 3.77 21.10
N ALA A 205 -1.32 4.12 21.93
CA ALA A 205 -1.79 5.50 22.02
C ALA A 205 -0.66 6.47 22.46
N TRP A 206 0.13 6.09 23.47
CA TRP A 206 1.26 6.87 23.95
C TRP A 206 2.37 6.98 22.90
N ARG A 207 2.67 5.90 22.18
CA ARG A 207 3.65 5.86 21.09
C ARG A 207 3.27 6.85 19.99
N LEU A 208 2.01 6.82 19.55
CA LEU A 208 1.52 7.75 18.53
C LEU A 208 1.57 9.21 19.03
N GLU A 209 1.18 9.47 20.28
CA GLU A 209 1.23 10.82 20.86
C GLU A 209 2.67 11.38 20.93
N GLU A 210 3.63 10.59 21.40
CA GLU A 210 5.02 11.02 21.48
C GLU A 210 5.67 11.17 20.10
N SER A 211 5.28 10.33 19.14
CA SER A 211 5.66 10.47 17.74
C SER A 211 5.17 11.82 17.17
N TYR A 212 3.90 12.17 17.38
CA TYR A 212 3.36 13.48 16.97
C TYR A 212 4.10 14.64 17.62
N LYS A 213 4.34 14.57 18.94
CA LYS A 213 5.04 15.61 19.69
C LYS A 213 6.46 15.83 19.16
N ARG A 214 7.23 14.74 18.99
CA ARG A 214 8.60 14.81 18.49
C ARG A 214 8.66 15.32 17.05
N THR A 215 7.75 14.88 16.20
CA THR A 215 7.68 15.34 14.81
C THR A 215 7.39 16.84 14.76
N LYS A 216 6.40 17.31 15.54
CA LYS A 216 6.09 18.74 15.63
C LYS A 216 7.29 19.57 16.11
N GLU A 217 8.08 19.06 17.04
CA GLU A 217 9.25 19.75 17.59
C GLU A 217 10.44 19.77 16.61
N ARG A 218 10.75 18.64 15.96
CA ARG A 218 12.01 18.46 15.21
C ARG A 218 11.87 18.54 13.70
N ARG A 219 10.71 18.17 13.17
CA ARG A 219 10.41 18.11 11.72
C ARG A 219 8.97 18.60 11.47
N PRO A 220 8.67 19.87 11.77
CA PRO A 220 7.33 20.42 11.54
C PRO A 220 6.91 20.36 10.06
N ASP A 221 7.87 20.32 9.14
CA ASP A 221 7.67 20.07 7.71
C ASP A 221 7.06 18.69 7.44
N LEU A 222 7.52 17.62 8.11
CA LEU A 222 6.89 16.30 8.02
C LEU A 222 5.49 16.32 8.64
N ARG A 223 5.32 17.01 9.77
CA ARG A 223 4.01 17.13 10.42
C ARG A 223 2.97 17.80 9.52
N ALA A 224 3.38 18.75 8.69
CA ALA A 224 2.52 19.40 7.71
C ALA A 224 2.08 18.44 6.59
N LYS A 225 2.94 17.49 6.22
CA LYS A 225 2.67 16.45 5.21
C LYS A 225 2.00 15.18 5.77
N ASN A 226 1.96 15.00 7.10
CA ASN A 226 1.27 13.87 7.71
C ASN A 226 -0.21 13.85 7.31
N ARG A 227 -0.70 12.68 6.88
CA ARG A 227 -2.05 12.48 6.36
C ARG A 227 -2.69 11.29 7.07
N PRO A 228 -3.55 11.52 8.09
CA PRO A 228 -4.27 10.43 8.74
C PRO A 228 -5.13 9.66 7.74
N VAL A 229 -5.05 8.33 7.80
CA VAL A 229 -5.83 7.45 6.91
C VAL A 229 -6.99 6.84 7.69
N THR A 230 -8.20 7.00 7.16
CA THR A 230 -9.40 6.35 7.69
C THR A 230 -9.95 5.36 6.69
N ALA A 231 -10.06 4.09 7.08
CA ALA A 231 -10.72 3.05 6.31
C ALA A 231 -12.19 2.91 6.75
N ALA A 232 -13.11 3.38 5.90
CA ALA A 232 -14.55 3.24 6.07
C ALA A 232 -15.06 2.07 5.23
N TYR A 233 -15.50 0.99 5.87
CA TYR A 233 -15.89 -0.24 5.18
C TYR A 233 -17.28 -0.73 5.56
N PHE A 234 -18.02 -1.26 4.59
CA PHE A 234 -19.20 -2.09 4.84
C PHE A 234 -18.80 -3.56 4.67
N SER A 235 -18.89 -4.40 5.71
CA SER A 235 -18.49 -5.80 5.61
C SER A 235 -19.38 -6.74 6.43
N PRO A 236 -20.52 -7.17 5.87
CA PRO A 236 -21.43 -8.09 6.54
C PRO A 236 -20.78 -9.42 6.95
N THR A 237 -19.81 -9.93 6.20
CA THR A 237 -19.21 -11.25 6.44
C THR A 237 -17.71 -11.20 6.77
N GLY A 238 -17.10 -10.01 6.81
CA GLY A 238 -15.71 -9.81 7.21
C GLY A 238 -14.69 -9.80 6.07
N GLY A 239 -15.01 -10.32 4.88
CA GLY A 239 -14.07 -10.37 3.75
C GLY A 239 -13.58 -8.98 3.31
N THR A 240 -14.50 -8.04 3.06
CA THR A 240 -14.17 -6.64 2.74
C THR A 240 -13.39 -5.96 3.86
N LYS A 241 -13.71 -6.24 5.13
CA LYS A 241 -12.99 -5.70 6.29
C LYS A 241 -11.53 -6.14 6.24
N LYS A 242 -11.26 -7.45 6.06
CA LYS A 242 -9.90 -7.99 5.99
C LYS A 242 -9.09 -7.34 4.85
N ALA A 243 -9.69 -7.19 3.66
CA ALA A 243 -9.03 -6.54 2.53
C ALA A 243 -8.75 -5.04 2.79
N ALA A 244 -9.72 -4.31 3.35
CA ALA A 244 -9.56 -2.90 3.68
C ALA A 244 -8.51 -2.67 4.78
N GLU A 245 -8.46 -3.54 5.80
CA GLU A 245 -7.45 -3.48 6.86
C GLU A 245 -6.04 -3.71 6.30
N LEU A 246 -5.86 -4.72 5.44
CA LEU A 246 -4.58 -4.99 4.80
C LEU A 246 -4.09 -3.82 3.93
N LEU A 247 -4.97 -3.25 3.10
CA LEU A 247 -4.58 -2.08 2.30
C LEU A 247 -4.30 -0.85 3.16
N ALA A 248 -5.11 -0.62 4.21
CA ALA A 248 -4.89 0.48 5.14
C ALA A 248 -3.51 0.38 5.82
N CYS A 249 -3.09 -0.82 6.23
CA CYS A 249 -1.75 -1.06 6.78
C CYS A 249 -0.61 -0.89 5.76
N CYS A 250 -0.89 -0.96 4.46
CA CYS A 250 0.10 -0.61 3.43
C CYS A 250 0.20 0.92 3.23
N LEU A 251 -0.91 1.64 3.46
CA LEU A 251 -0.98 3.10 3.31
C LEU A 251 -0.44 3.85 4.54
N THR A 252 -0.62 3.28 5.74
CA THR A 252 -0.23 3.94 7.00
C THR A 252 0.08 2.94 8.11
N GLN A 253 0.87 3.38 9.10
CA GLN A 253 1.10 2.61 10.33
C GLN A 253 -0.05 2.74 11.32
N ASN A 254 -0.82 3.84 11.23
CA ASN A 254 -1.84 4.20 12.23
C ASN A 254 -3.25 4.34 11.61
N PRO A 255 -3.78 3.29 10.96
CA PRO A 255 -5.08 3.36 10.31
C PRO A 255 -6.23 3.50 11.32
N GLN A 256 -7.17 4.39 11.02
CA GLN A 256 -8.44 4.49 11.73
C GLN A 256 -9.53 3.71 10.98
N TYR A 257 -10.48 3.12 11.72
CA TYR A 257 -11.50 2.27 11.12
C TYR A 257 -12.92 2.71 11.43
N ILE A 258 -13.76 2.78 10.39
CA ILE A 258 -15.20 3.03 10.51
C ILE A 258 -15.95 1.82 9.92
N ASP A 259 -16.49 0.97 10.80
CA ASP A 259 -17.33 -0.16 10.40
C ASP A 259 -18.75 0.31 10.05
N LEU A 260 -18.96 0.67 8.79
CA LEU A 260 -20.26 1.01 8.21
C LEU A 260 -21.22 -0.18 8.20
N THR A 261 -20.83 -1.38 8.62
CA THR A 261 -21.83 -2.45 8.90
C THR A 261 -22.72 -2.07 10.09
N ARG A 262 -22.21 -1.22 10.99
CA ARG A 262 -22.93 -0.69 12.15
C ARG A 262 -23.71 0.56 11.75
N ARG A 263 -25.04 0.50 11.77
CA ARG A 263 -25.90 1.64 11.38
C ARG A 263 -25.71 2.90 12.22
N LYS A 264 -25.37 2.77 13.51
CA LYS A 264 -24.99 3.95 14.33
C LYS A 264 -23.89 4.75 13.64
N LEU A 265 -22.85 4.07 13.16
CA LEU A 265 -21.72 4.70 12.46
C LEU A 265 -22.08 5.14 11.04
N ARG A 266 -22.98 4.44 10.33
CA ARG A 266 -23.50 4.90 9.02
C ARG A 266 -24.37 6.16 9.08
N ARG A 267 -24.93 6.49 10.24
CA ARG A 267 -25.78 7.69 10.42
C ARG A 267 -25.03 8.86 11.03
N GLU A 268 -23.88 8.58 11.62
CA GLU A 268 -23.00 9.58 12.20
C GLU A 268 -22.33 10.36 11.08
N LYS A 269 -22.68 11.65 10.96
CA LYS A 269 -22.05 12.55 9.99
C LYS A 269 -20.59 12.75 10.36
N ARG A 270 -19.71 12.63 9.37
CA ARG A 270 -18.26 12.80 9.53
C ARG A 270 -17.73 13.68 8.41
N GLU A 271 -16.94 14.66 8.79
CA GLU A 271 -16.25 15.55 7.86
C GLU A 271 -14.78 15.17 7.82
N PHE A 272 -14.19 15.25 6.63
CA PHE A 272 -12.78 15.01 6.36
C PHE A 272 -12.19 16.26 5.75
N SER A 273 -11.01 16.64 6.25
CA SER A 273 -10.22 17.76 5.72
C SER A 273 -9.47 17.36 4.45
N GLY A 274 -8.92 18.35 3.75
CA GLY A 274 -8.03 18.13 2.60
C GLY A 274 -6.69 17.46 2.98
N GLN A 275 -6.36 17.37 4.27
CA GLN A 275 -5.13 16.76 4.80
C GLN A 275 -5.35 15.34 5.35
N GLU A 276 -6.47 14.69 5.00
CA GLU A 276 -6.77 13.31 5.36
C GLU A 276 -6.83 12.43 4.11
N LEU A 277 -6.80 11.11 4.30
CA LEU A 277 -7.04 10.13 3.24
C LEU A 277 -8.19 9.20 3.66
N LEU A 278 -9.20 9.07 2.81
CA LEU A 278 -10.28 8.11 3.01
C LEU A 278 -10.04 6.86 2.16
N LEU A 279 -9.97 5.68 2.77
CA LEU A 279 -10.15 4.40 2.09
C LEU A 279 -11.61 3.95 2.25
N ALA A 280 -12.41 4.07 1.20
CA ALA A 280 -13.81 3.62 1.18
C ALA A 280 -13.90 2.21 0.58
N ALA A 281 -14.41 1.24 1.33
CA ALA A 281 -14.48 -0.15 0.88
C ALA A 281 -15.90 -0.74 0.98
N ALA A 282 -16.35 -1.41 -0.08
CA ALA A 282 -17.65 -2.09 -0.09
C ALA A 282 -17.60 -3.42 -0.86
N PRO A 283 -18.42 -4.41 -0.46
CA PRO A 283 -18.65 -5.63 -1.20
C PRO A 283 -19.51 -5.39 -2.44
N VAL A 284 -19.29 -6.21 -3.46
CA VAL A 284 -20.09 -6.23 -4.69
C VAL A 284 -21.32 -7.14 -4.55
N TYR A 285 -22.50 -6.62 -4.86
CA TYR A 285 -23.79 -7.34 -4.91
C TYR A 285 -24.37 -7.23 -6.32
N GLY A 286 -24.37 -8.33 -7.08
CA GLY A 286 -24.93 -8.26 -8.45
C GLY A 286 -24.04 -7.51 -9.46
N GLY A 287 -22.84 -7.08 -9.06
CA GLY A 287 -22.03 -6.10 -9.79
C GLY A 287 -22.23 -4.66 -9.32
N GLN A 288 -23.12 -4.42 -8.35
CA GLN A 288 -23.48 -3.09 -7.84
C GLN A 288 -23.19 -2.97 -6.34
N LEU A 289 -23.17 -1.73 -5.84
CA LEU A 289 -23.23 -1.48 -4.40
C LEU A 289 -24.53 -2.05 -3.81
N PRO A 290 -24.51 -2.56 -2.56
CA PRO A 290 -25.71 -3.04 -1.92
C PRO A 290 -26.71 -1.90 -1.72
N SER A 291 -27.98 -2.16 -2.07
CA SER A 291 -29.08 -1.21 -1.89
C SER A 291 -29.52 -1.20 -0.42
N LEU A 292 -29.34 -0.07 0.26
CA LEU A 292 -29.67 0.12 1.68
C LEU A 292 -30.56 1.36 1.85
N ASP A 293 -31.47 1.35 2.83
CA ASP A 293 -32.24 2.53 3.24
C ASP A 293 -31.31 3.70 3.64
N ASP A 294 -30.30 3.39 4.46
CA ASP A 294 -29.21 4.30 4.78
C ASP A 294 -28.07 4.07 3.75
N LYS A 295 -28.06 4.85 2.66
CA LYS A 295 -27.10 4.70 1.54
C LYS A 295 -25.64 4.67 2.03
N LEU A 296 -24.80 3.81 1.43
CA LEU A 296 -23.39 3.74 1.81
C LEU A 296 -22.65 5.04 1.50
N PHE A 297 -21.68 5.36 2.37
CA PHE A 297 -20.89 6.59 2.35
C PHE A 297 -21.72 7.87 2.48
N SER A 298 -23.03 7.75 2.71
CA SER A 298 -23.93 8.89 2.67
C SER A 298 -23.83 9.83 3.88
N ASN A 299 -22.99 9.48 4.83
CA ASN A 299 -22.69 10.23 6.04
C ASN A 299 -21.29 10.87 6.03
N LEU A 300 -20.48 10.59 5.01
CA LEU A 300 -19.12 11.11 4.88
C LEU A 300 -19.13 12.36 3.98
N LYS A 301 -18.35 13.38 4.35
CA LYS A 301 -18.20 14.61 3.57
C LYS A 301 -16.73 15.00 3.54
N GLY A 302 -16.18 15.19 2.35
CA GLY A 302 -14.82 15.66 2.12
C GLY A 302 -14.78 17.15 1.80
N ASN A 303 -13.58 17.71 1.83
CA ASN A 303 -13.29 19.06 1.38
C ASN A 303 -12.04 19.05 0.50
N GLN A 304 -12.22 18.66 -0.77
CA GLN A 304 -11.11 18.30 -1.67
C GLN A 304 -10.23 17.19 -1.07
N THR A 305 -10.85 16.30 -0.31
CA THR A 305 -10.16 15.22 0.40
C THR A 305 -9.84 14.09 -0.58
N PRO A 306 -8.57 13.68 -0.72
CA PRO A 306 -8.25 12.52 -1.54
C PRO A 306 -8.87 11.26 -0.94
N CYS A 307 -9.38 10.38 -1.81
CA CYS A 307 -9.90 9.08 -1.42
C CYS A 307 -9.46 7.96 -2.36
N VAL A 308 -9.44 6.75 -1.79
CA VAL A 308 -9.24 5.49 -2.49
C VAL A 308 -10.51 4.67 -2.34
N ILE A 309 -10.98 4.08 -3.44
CA ILE A 309 -12.18 3.23 -3.43
C ILE A 309 -11.79 1.76 -3.64
N MET A 310 -12.43 0.87 -2.89
CA MET A 310 -12.21 -0.58 -2.94
C MET A 310 -13.52 -1.34 -3.14
N ALA A 311 -13.66 -2.05 -4.26
CA ALA A 311 -14.78 -2.95 -4.54
C ALA A 311 -14.35 -4.40 -4.31
N ALA A 312 -14.63 -4.93 -3.11
CA ALA A 312 -14.27 -6.31 -2.77
C ALA A 312 -15.31 -7.30 -3.32
N TYR A 313 -14.87 -8.32 -4.04
CA TYR A 313 -15.78 -9.16 -4.80
C TYR A 313 -15.38 -10.64 -4.75
N GLY A 314 -16.32 -11.55 -5.02
CA GLY A 314 -16.05 -12.99 -5.05
C GLY A 314 -15.84 -13.53 -6.46
N ASN A 315 -15.15 -12.75 -7.31
CA ASN A 315 -14.77 -13.06 -8.68
C ASN A 315 -15.74 -12.74 -9.85
N ARG A 316 -16.68 -11.80 -9.63
CA ARG A 316 -17.62 -11.22 -10.61
C ARG A 316 -17.23 -9.79 -11.07
N HIS A 317 -17.95 -9.23 -12.04
CA HIS A 317 -17.95 -7.79 -12.39
C HIS A 317 -18.03 -6.88 -11.15
N TYR A 318 -17.15 -5.87 -11.09
CA TYR A 318 -17.08 -4.85 -10.03
C TYR A 318 -17.19 -3.41 -10.57
N ASP A 319 -17.20 -3.25 -11.89
CA ASP A 319 -17.06 -1.96 -12.59
C ASP A 319 -18.12 -0.95 -12.14
N ASP A 320 -19.41 -1.33 -12.22
CA ASP A 320 -20.51 -0.46 -11.76
C ASP A 320 -20.37 -0.11 -10.27
N THR A 321 -19.85 -1.02 -9.44
CA THR A 321 -19.65 -0.76 -8.00
C THR A 321 -18.60 0.34 -7.78
N LEU A 322 -17.45 0.26 -8.46
CA LEU A 322 -16.43 1.31 -8.39
C LEU A 322 -16.97 2.65 -8.91
N SER A 323 -17.66 2.64 -10.06
CA SER A 323 -18.27 3.83 -10.65
C SER A 323 -19.32 4.48 -9.74
N GLN A 324 -20.17 3.67 -9.09
CA GLN A 324 -21.12 4.15 -8.07
C GLN A 324 -20.42 4.74 -6.84
N MET A 325 -19.38 4.09 -6.33
CA MET A 325 -18.60 4.59 -5.18
C MET A 325 -17.94 5.93 -5.48
N LYS A 326 -17.29 6.03 -6.64
CA LYS A 326 -16.65 7.26 -7.13
C LYS A 326 -17.66 8.39 -7.18
N LYS A 327 -18.79 8.20 -7.87
CA LYS A 327 -19.84 9.21 -7.98
C LYS A 327 -20.33 9.70 -6.62
N ILE A 328 -20.66 8.78 -5.71
CA ILE A 328 -21.17 9.14 -4.37
C ILE A 328 -20.15 9.99 -3.62
N LEU A 329 -18.87 9.60 -3.63
CA LEU A 329 -17.83 10.31 -2.89
C LEU A 329 -17.46 11.66 -3.54
N GLU A 330 -17.41 11.74 -4.87
CA GLU A 330 -17.11 13.01 -5.56
C GLU A 330 -18.21 14.05 -5.35
N GLU A 331 -19.49 13.66 -5.39
CA GLU A 331 -20.63 14.52 -5.02
C GLU A 331 -20.55 15.03 -3.56
N ARG A 332 -19.65 14.46 -2.75
CA ARG A 332 -19.45 14.77 -1.34
C ARG A 332 -18.14 15.50 -1.06
N GLY A 333 -17.44 15.96 -2.09
CA GLY A 333 -16.21 16.73 -1.96
C GLY A 333 -14.95 15.90 -1.75
N PHE A 334 -14.97 14.61 -2.12
CA PHE A 334 -13.77 13.80 -2.22
C PHE A 334 -13.21 13.80 -3.65
N VAL A 335 -11.90 13.55 -3.79
CA VAL A 335 -11.23 13.35 -5.07
C VAL A 335 -10.70 11.92 -5.13
N CYS A 336 -11.20 11.10 -6.07
CA CYS A 336 -10.84 9.68 -6.14
C CYS A 336 -9.47 9.50 -6.78
N ILE A 337 -8.41 9.41 -5.99
CA ILE A 337 -7.02 9.29 -6.49
C ILE A 337 -6.59 7.84 -6.75
N GLY A 338 -7.46 6.87 -6.50
CA GLY A 338 -7.21 5.48 -6.88
C GLY A 338 -8.39 4.54 -6.62
N ALA A 339 -8.44 3.46 -7.38
CA ALA A 339 -9.44 2.41 -7.23
C ALA A 339 -8.80 1.02 -7.27
N ILE A 340 -9.31 0.08 -6.50
CA ILE A 340 -8.84 -1.32 -6.51
C ILE A 340 -9.99 -2.30 -6.34
N ALA A 341 -9.91 -3.43 -7.03
CA ALA A 341 -10.86 -4.52 -6.92
C ALA A 341 -10.16 -5.78 -6.41
N PRO A 342 -10.15 -6.04 -5.08
CA PRO A 342 -9.60 -7.28 -4.54
C PRO A 342 -10.61 -8.42 -4.52
N VAL A 343 -10.12 -9.64 -4.70
CA VAL A 343 -10.95 -10.82 -4.55
C VAL A 343 -10.99 -11.28 -3.09
N ILE A 344 -12.20 -11.56 -2.59
CA ILE A 344 -12.47 -12.06 -1.24
C ILE A 344 -13.31 -13.35 -1.29
N PRO A 345 -13.37 -14.13 -0.19
CA PRO A 345 -14.19 -15.33 -0.14
C PRO A 345 -15.67 -14.99 -0.35
N HIS A 346 -16.33 -15.73 -1.25
CA HIS A 346 -17.74 -15.53 -1.55
C HIS A 346 -18.63 -16.22 -0.51
N ILE A 347 -19.69 -15.56 -0.04
CA ILE A 347 -20.53 -16.12 1.05
C ILE A 347 -21.34 -17.37 0.65
N TYR A 348 -21.73 -17.48 -0.63
CA TYR A 348 -22.47 -18.64 -1.17
C TYR A 348 -21.59 -19.81 -1.63
N SER A 349 -20.26 -19.66 -1.72
CA SER A 349 -19.36 -20.71 -2.19
C SER A 349 -18.08 -20.70 -1.38
N ASP A 350 -17.77 -21.85 -0.79
CA ASP A 350 -16.53 -22.15 -0.08
C ASP A 350 -15.31 -22.24 -1.01
N LYS A 351 -15.51 -22.30 -2.34
CA LYS A 351 -14.44 -22.37 -3.33
C LYS A 351 -14.06 -20.99 -3.88
N LEU A 352 -15.05 -20.13 -4.10
CA LEU A 352 -14.83 -18.83 -4.74
C LEU A 352 -14.08 -17.86 -3.84
N GLY A 353 -12.89 -17.45 -4.28
CA GLY A 353 -12.02 -16.56 -3.50
C GLY A 353 -11.50 -17.21 -2.22
N ALA A 354 -11.54 -18.54 -2.12
CA ALA A 354 -11.00 -19.27 -0.97
C ALA A 354 -9.53 -18.91 -0.72
N GLY A 355 -9.17 -18.71 0.55
CA GLY A 355 -7.82 -18.35 0.95
C GLY A 355 -7.40 -16.89 0.67
N ARG A 356 -8.22 -16.10 -0.04
CA ARG A 356 -7.90 -14.70 -0.34
C ARG A 356 -8.44 -13.70 0.70
N PRO A 357 -7.83 -12.52 0.86
CA PRO A 357 -6.53 -12.12 0.31
C PRO A 357 -5.37 -12.97 0.88
N ASN A 358 -4.44 -13.35 0.00
CA ASN A 358 -3.22 -14.12 0.26
C ASN A 358 -1.95 -13.25 0.06
N GLU A 359 -0.75 -13.86 0.03
CA GLU A 359 0.52 -13.14 -0.16
C GLU A 359 0.64 -12.43 -1.51
N GLN A 360 0.08 -13.00 -2.58
CA GLN A 360 0.06 -12.36 -3.90
C GLN A 360 -0.84 -11.11 -3.88
N ASP A 361 -2.02 -11.21 -3.26
CA ASP A 361 -2.91 -10.05 -3.07
C ASP A 361 -2.22 -8.96 -2.22
N ALA A 362 -1.47 -9.35 -1.18
CA ALA A 362 -0.70 -8.42 -0.35
C ALA A 362 0.40 -7.71 -1.15
N ALA A 363 1.08 -8.39 -2.05
CA ALA A 363 2.07 -7.77 -2.95
C ALA A 363 1.41 -6.73 -3.88
N ILE A 364 0.21 -7.02 -4.39
CA ILE A 364 -0.56 -6.07 -5.21
C ILE A 364 -1.00 -4.86 -4.37
N PHE A 365 -1.41 -5.07 -3.12
CA PHE A 365 -1.78 -3.96 -2.21
C PHE A 365 -0.59 -3.06 -1.90
N LYS A 366 0.61 -3.63 -1.71
CA LYS A 366 1.85 -2.85 -1.54
C LYS A 366 2.14 -2.01 -2.78
N LYS A 367 2.11 -2.61 -3.97
CA LYS A 367 2.29 -1.89 -5.26
C LYS A 367 1.29 -0.74 -5.41
N PHE A 368 0.02 -1.01 -5.12
CA PHE A 368 -1.03 0.00 -5.18
C PHE A 368 -0.82 1.10 -4.13
N ALA A 369 -0.44 0.77 -2.90
CA ALA A 369 -0.18 1.76 -1.86
C ALA A 369 0.96 2.72 -2.22
N VAL A 370 2.05 2.21 -2.83
CA VAL A 370 3.14 3.07 -3.34
C VAL A 370 2.64 4.02 -4.42
N LEU A 371 1.81 3.54 -5.36
CA LEU A 371 1.18 4.39 -6.38
C LEU A 371 0.31 5.49 -5.73
N ILE A 372 -0.46 5.16 -4.71
CA ILE A 372 -1.27 6.15 -3.97
C ILE A 372 -0.37 7.19 -3.27
N LYS A 373 0.71 6.78 -2.63
CA LYS A 373 1.66 7.70 -1.98
C LYS A 373 2.26 8.69 -2.98
N LYS A 374 2.65 8.21 -4.16
CA LYS A 374 3.11 9.07 -5.26
C LYS A 374 2.07 10.09 -5.71
N ARG A 375 0.83 9.64 -5.96
CA ARG A 375 -0.28 10.52 -6.33
C ARG A 375 -0.61 11.53 -5.23
N ILE A 376 -0.34 11.20 -3.96
CA ILE A 376 -0.46 12.14 -2.85
C ILE A 376 0.62 13.22 -2.96
N GLU A 377 1.89 12.83 -3.13
CA GLU A 377 3.01 13.77 -3.29
C GLU A 377 2.80 14.70 -4.50
N GLU A 378 2.44 14.15 -5.66
CA GLU A 378 2.14 14.93 -6.87
C GLU A 378 0.92 15.85 -6.68
N GLY A 379 -0.13 15.34 -6.03
CA GLY A 379 -1.36 16.08 -5.80
C GLY A 379 -1.22 17.21 -4.78
N GLU A 380 -0.26 17.13 -3.85
CA GLU A 380 0.08 18.23 -2.95
C GLU A 380 0.75 19.41 -3.67
N GLU A 381 1.51 19.13 -4.74
CA GLU A 381 2.17 20.15 -5.55
C GLU A 381 1.25 20.73 -6.64
N GLN A 382 0.45 19.87 -7.30
CA GLN A 382 -0.26 20.20 -8.53
C GLN A 382 -1.80 20.18 -8.39
N GLY A 383 -2.31 19.72 -7.24
CA GLY A 383 -3.73 19.43 -7.02
C GLY A 383 -4.09 17.99 -7.35
N PHE A 384 -5.07 17.43 -6.63
CA PHE A 384 -5.51 16.05 -6.83
C PHE A 384 -6.32 15.88 -8.11
N ALA A 385 -5.97 14.86 -8.90
CA ALA A 385 -6.73 14.44 -10.08
C ALA A 385 -7.48 13.14 -9.79
N SER A 386 -8.71 13.04 -10.31
CA SER A 386 -9.53 11.85 -10.16
C SER A 386 -9.19 10.79 -11.21
N VAL A 387 -9.07 9.53 -10.79
CA VAL A 387 -8.80 8.40 -11.68
C VAL A 387 -10.03 8.05 -12.51
N GLN A 388 -9.78 7.52 -13.70
CA GLN A 388 -10.85 6.95 -14.52
C GLN A 388 -11.18 5.56 -14.02
N VAL A 389 -12.47 5.27 -13.85
CA VAL A 389 -12.98 3.93 -13.55
C VAL A 389 -14.04 3.57 -14.58
N SER A 390 -14.03 2.31 -15.03
CA SER A 390 -15.05 1.79 -15.93
C SER A 390 -16.37 1.53 -15.19
N GLY A 391 -17.46 1.34 -15.95
CA GLY A 391 -18.78 0.98 -15.40
C GLY A 391 -19.77 2.14 -15.31
N ASN A 392 -21.04 1.80 -15.13
CA ASN A 392 -22.13 2.78 -15.06
C ASN A 392 -22.31 3.26 -13.61
N PRO A 393 -22.24 4.58 -13.31
CA PRO A 393 -22.43 5.10 -11.96
C PRO A 393 -23.90 5.12 -11.52
N MET A 394 -24.84 4.90 -12.45
CA MET A 394 -26.28 4.80 -12.21
C MET A 394 -26.85 3.61 -13.01
N PRO A 395 -26.45 2.38 -12.68
CA PRO A 395 -26.94 1.21 -13.37
C PRO A 395 -28.39 0.91 -12.96
N ASP A 396 -29.17 0.35 -13.88
CA ASP A 396 -30.51 -0.14 -13.54
C ASP A 396 -30.43 -1.19 -12.43
N LYS A 397 -31.40 -1.17 -11.51
CA LYS A 397 -31.41 -2.08 -10.37
C LYS A 397 -31.46 -3.52 -10.88
N LYS A 398 -30.43 -4.30 -10.58
CA LYS A 398 -30.41 -5.72 -10.95
C LYS A 398 -31.34 -6.53 -10.06
N GLU A 399 -32.20 -7.32 -10.68
CA GLU A 399 -32.96 -8.36 -9.98
C GLU A 399 -32.04 -9.53 -9.66
N MET A 400 -31.81 -9.75 -8.37
CA MET A 400 -31.00 -10.86 -7.90
C MET A 400 -31.86 -12.12 -7.83
N LYS A 401 -31.30 -13.27 -8.24
CA LYS A 401 -31.96 -14.56 -8.02
C LYS A 401 -32.30 -14.72 -6.52
N PRO A 402 -33.55 -15.02 -6.16
CA PRO A 402 -33.94 -15.15 -4.77
C PRO A 402 -33.16 -16.30 -4.13
N VAL A 403 -32.67 -16.06 -2.91
CA VAL A 403 -32.06 -17.10 -2.07
C VAL A 403 -33.09 -17.43 -0.98
N PRO A 404 -33.73 -18.62 -1.04
CA PRO A 404 -34.68 -19.04 -0.03
C PRO A 404 -34.09 -18.97 1.38
N LYS A 405 -34.88 -18.47 2.33
CA LYS A 405 -34.48 -18.27 3.72
C LYS A 405 -35.39 -19.08 4.62
N ALA A 406 -34.81 -19.82 5.56
CA ALA A 406 -35.56 -20.60 6.52
C ALA A 406 -35.29 -20.10 7.95
N PHE A 407 -36.35 -20.08 8.75
CA PHE A 407 -36.28 -19.86 10.19
C PHE A 407 -36.86 -21.09 10.91
N ILE A 408 -35.98 -21.84 11.58
CA ILE A 408 -36.33 -23.05 12.31
C ILE A 408 -36.59 -22.66 13.77
N LYS A 409 -37.85 -22.44 14.11
CA LYS A 409 -38.27 -21.88 15.41
C LYS A 409 -37.79 -22.75 16.57
N GLU A 410 -37.81 -24.06 16.40
CA GLU A 410 -37.43 -25.09 17.39
C GLU A 410 -35.95 -25.02 17.77
N ARG A 411 -35.10 -24.51 16.87
CA ARG A 411 -33.66 -24.32 17.11
C ARG A 411 -33.34 -22.93 17.68
N CYS A 412 -34.30 -22.02 17.71
CA CYS A 412 -34.06 -20.64 18.15
C CYS A 412 -34.03 -20.54 19.67
N THR A 413 -32.99 -19.92 20.22
CA THR A 413 -32.84 -19.70 21.68
C THR A 413 -33.27 -18.30 22.12
N GLY A 414 -33.86 -17.50 21.24
CA GLY A 414 -34.25 -16.12 21.56
C GLY A 414 -33.09 -15.15 21.84
N CYS A 415 -31.85 -15.49 21.47
CA CYS A 415 -30.66 -14.67 21.81
C CYS A 415 -30.59 -13.31 21.10
N GLN A 416 -31.47 -13.05 20.12
CA GLN A 416 -31.57 -11.79 19.36
C GLN A 416 -30.31 -11.35 18.59
N VAL A 417 -29.24 -12.16 18.54
CA VAL A 417 -27.98 -11.80 17.85
C VAL A 417 -28.22 -11.53 16.36
N CYS A 418 -29.05 -12.34 15.70
CA CYS A 418 -29.38 -12.14 14.28
C CYS A 418 -30.09 -10.81 14.01
N VAL A 419 -30.94 -10.35 14.93
CA VAL A 419 -31.64 -9.06 14.87
C VAL A 419 -30.65 -7.93 15.12
N GLN A 420 -29.92 -8.00 16.23
CA GLN A 420 -28.98 -6.95 16.66
C GLN A 420 -27.82 -6.73 15.68
N LYS A 421 -27.39 -7.78 14.98
CA LYS A 421 -26.25 -7.75 14.05
C LYS A 421 -26.69 -7.75 12.57
N CYS A 422 -27.98 -7.66 12.27
CA CYS A 422 -28.44 -7.50 10.89
C CYS A 422 -27.97 -6.13 10.37
N PRO A 423 -27.15 -6.07 9.31
CA PRO A 423 -26.60 -4.80 8.83
C PRO A 423 -27.67 -3.84 8.31
N VAL A 424 -28.83 -4.37 7.91
CA VAL A 424 -29.93 -3.66 7.25
C VAL A 424 -31.23 -3.68 8.05
N TYR A 425 -31.22 -4.21 9.28
CA TYR A 425 -32.41 -4.26 10.14
C TYR A 425 -33.61 -4.92 9.47
N ALA A 426 -33.35 -5.90 8.61
CA ALA A 426 -34.39 -6.65 7.92
C ALA A 426 -35.10 -7.64 8.84
N ILE A 427 -34.60 -7.90 10.05
CA ILE A 427 -35.19 -8.91 10.95
C ILE A 427 -36.00 -8.23 12.04
N SER A 428 -37.28 -8.58 12.15
CA SER A 428 -38.18 -8.11 13.21
C SER A 428 -37.68 -8.54 14.59
N LYS A 429 -37.71 -7.64 15.56
CA LYS A 429 -37.35 -7.94 16.96
C LYS A 429 -38.38 -8.87 17.60
N ASP A 430 -39.65 -8.70 17.23
CA ASP A 430 -40.80 -9.34 17.87
C ASP A 430 -41.14 -10.66 17.20
N THR A 431 -41.25 -10.67 15.86
CA THR A 431 -41.63 -11.87 15.09
C THR A 431 -40.46 -12.70 14.61
N LEU A 432 -39.23 -12.13 14.62
CA LEU A 432 -38.05 -12.73 14.01
C LEU A 432 -38.17 -12.99 12.50
N GLU A 433 -39.21 -12.48 11.84
CA GLU A 433 -39.36 -12.59 10.39
C GLU A 433 -38.40 -11.65 9.66
N ILE A 434 -38.06 -12.00 8.42
CA ILE A 434 -37.19 -11.21 7.55
C ILE A 434 -38.07 -10.39 6.59
N ASP A 435 -37.94 -9.07 6.60
CA ASP A 435 -38.46 -8.18 5.57
C ASP A 435 -37.59 -8.32 4.31
N GLU A 436 -38.10 -9.05 3.34
CA GLU A 436 -37.43 -9.32 2.05
C GLU A 436 -37.13 -8.05 1.25
N ARG A 437 -37.89 -6.96 1.46
CA ARG A 437 -37.64 -5.68 0.78
C ARG A 437 -36.36 -5.01 1.28
N LYS A 438 -35.92 -5.34 2.50
CA LYS A 438 -34.71 -4.80 3.13
C LYS A 438 -33.54 -5.78 3.11
N CYS A 439 -33.82 -7.08 3.03
CA CYS A 439 -32.77 -8.09 3.14
C CYS A 439 -31.86 -8.10 1.91
N ILE A 440 -30.60 -7.72 2.09
CA ILE A 440 -29.57 -7.82 1.04
C ILE A 440 -29.03 -9.25 0.85
N SER A 441 -29.60 -10.26 1.52
CA SER A 441 -29.16 -11.66 1.46
C SER A 441 -27.68 -11.92 1.80
N CYS A 442 -27.06 -11.08 2.64
CA CYS A 442 -25.65 -11.23 3.04
C CYS A 442 -25.32 -12.45 3.94
N MET A 443 -26.31 -13.27 4.30
CA MET A 443 -26.21 -14.43 5.21
C MET A 443 -25.62 -14.20 6.61
N ARG A 444 -25.32 -12.96 7.01
CA ARG A 444 -24.72 -12.67 8.33
C ARG A 444 -25.53 -13.24 9.50
N CYS A 445 -26.87 -13.24 9.40
CA CYS A 445 -27.74 -13.80 10.44
C CYS A 445 -27.61 -15.33 10.58
N ALA A 446 -27.35 -16.05 9.49
CA ALA A 446 -27.07 -17.49 9.51
C ALA A 446 -25.67 -17.77 10.05
N LEU A 447 -24.66 -17.02 9.59
CA LEU A 447 -23.28 -17.13 10.06
C LEU A 447 -23.15 -16.94 11.59
N LEU A 448 -23.93 -16.02 12.17
CA LEU A 448 -23.91 -15.76 13.61
C LEU A 448 -24.80 -16.74 14.42
N CYS A 449 -25.66 -17.51 13.77
CA CYS A 449 -26.62 -18.37 14.44
C CYS A 449 -25.97 -19.72 14.81
N LYS A 450 -25.37 -19.79 16.01
CA LYS A 450 -24.70 -21.00 16.53
C LYS A 450 -25.59 -22.25 16.61
N LYS A 451 -26.92 -22.08 16.63
CA LYS A 451 -27.88 -23.20 16.71
C LYS A 451 -28.50 -23.57 15.37
N GLY A 452 -28.10 -22.90 14.28
CA GLY A 452 -28.63 -23.18 12.94
C GLY A 452 -30.14 -22.93 12.81
N ALA A 453 -30.70 -22.01 13.60
CA ALA A 453 -32.09 -21.57 13.50
C ALA A 453 -32.33 -20.66 12.28
N ARG A 454 -31.27 -20.08 11.72
CA ARG A 454 -31.28 -19.31 10.48
C ARG A 454 -30.55 -20.10 9.42
N ALA A 455 -31.18 -20.34 8.29
CA ALA A 455 -30.58 -21.02 7.15
C ALA A 455 -30.94 -20.31 5.84
N TYR A 456 -30.07 -20.48 4.84
CA TYR A 456 -30.26 -20.02 3.49
C TYR A 456 -30.01 -21.21 2.56
N ASP A 457 -30.88 -21.39 1.57
CA ASP A 457 -30.60 -22.31 0.47
C ASP A 457 -29.98 -21.53 -0.69
N ALA A 458 -28.65 -21.54 -0.74
CA ALA A 458 -27.91 -20.91 -1.83
C ALA A 458 -27.49 -21.90 -2.91
N SER A 459 -27.99 -23.15 -2.92
CA SER A 459 -27.51 -24.23 -3.81
C SER A 459 -27.52 -23.84 -5.29
N ALA A 460 -28.64 -23.31 -5.79
CA ALA A 460 -28.78 -22.88 -7.18
C ALA A 460 -27.85 -21.70 -7.53
N VAL A 461 -27.68 -20.74 -6.61
CA VAL A 461 -26.79 -19.59 -6.81
C VAL A 461 -25.33 -20.04 -6.75
N LYS A 462 -24.98 -20.93 -5.82
CA LYS A 462 -23.66 -21.54 -5.67
C LYS A 462 -23.25 -22.25 -6.96
N ALA A 463 -24.10 -23.14 -7.49
CA ALA A 463 -23.84 -23.85 -8.73
C ALA A 463 -23.57 -22.89 -9.90
N HIS A 464 -24.41 -21.87 -10.06
CA HIS A 464 -24.22 -20.86 -11.10
C HIS A 464 -22.92 -20.06 -10.97
N LEU A 465 -22.55 -19.69 -9.73
CA LEU A 465 -21.33 -18.93 -9.49
C LEU A 465 -20.08 -19.79 -9.70
N GLU A 466 -20.09 -21.04 -9.24
CA GLU A 466 -18.99 -21.98 -9.45
C GLU A 466 -18.85 -22.40 -10.92
N GLU A 467 -19.93 -22.43 -11.69
CA GLU A 467 -19.85 -22.70 -13.13
C GLU A 467 -19.16 -21.56 -13.89
N LYS A 468 -19.47 -20.30 -13.55
CA LYS A 468 -19.07 -19.14 -14.35
C LYS A 468 -17.84 -18.38 -13.84
N PHE A 469 -17.56 -18.46 -12.55
CA PHE A 469 -16.60 -17.56 -11.89
C PHE A 469 -15.58 -18.31 -11.03
N LEU A 470 -15.40 -19.62 -11.22
CA LEU A 470 -14.43 -20.38 -10.42
C LEU A 470 -12.99 -19.90 -10.62
N THR A 471 -12.63 -19.56 -11.85
CA THR A 471 -11.28 -19.12 -12.23
C THR A 471 -11.03 -17.70 -11.76
N PRO A 472 -10.15 -17.48 -10.76
CA PRO A 472 -9.77 -16.16 -10.26
C PRO A 472 -9.44 -15.16 -11.36
N ARG A 473 -10.04 -13.98 -11.31
CA ARG A 473 -9.52 -12.75 -11.90
C ARG A 473 -8.34 -12.29 -11.08
N GLU A 474 -7.42 -11.62 -11.76
CA GLU A 474 -6.35 -10.85 -11.14
C GLU A 474 -6.95 -9.62 -10.43
N VAL A 475 -6.23 -9.12 -9.43
CA VAL A 475 -6.61 -7.89 -8.74
C VAL A 475 -6.22 -6.72 -9.64
N GLU A 476 -7.23 -5.98 -10.11
CA GLU A 476 -7.03 -4.78 -10.92
C GLU A 476 -7.07 -3.54 -10.03
N PHE A 477 -6.22 -2.55 -10.35
CA PHE A 477 -6.22 -1.23 -9.74
C PHE A 477 -6.02 -0.12 -10.79
N PHE A 478 -6.50 1.08 -10.48
CA PHE A 478 -6.61 2.23 -11.38
C PHE A 478 -6.04 3.51 -10.74
#